data_AF-A0A7S4N829-F1
#
_entry.id   AF-A0A7S4N829-F1
#
_cell.length_a   1.000
_cell.length_b   1.000
_cell.length_c   1.000
_cell.angle_alpha   90.00
_cell.angle_beta   90.00
_cell.angle_gamma   90.00
#
_symmetry.space_group_name_H-M   'P 1'
#
loop_
_entity.id
_entity.type
_entity.pdbx_description
1 polymer ?
#
loop_
_entity_poly.entity_id
_entity_poly.type
_entity_poly.pdbx_seq_one_letter_code
_entity_poly.pdbx_strand_id
1 'polypeptide(L)'
;APRFTAEDERVESSGMSEAEREAVNADLYGTNAIRCNPAGRGNSSGRRRPVSEEDSSSESSNPALEDDDEGSCSSTWSIECRLEAMEEALLRIPTEKKAALIHAETVCPHLIEKRIFFECDDGTLDAETAARKLCLYWEKRLEFFGPERAFLPLTLDGALREDETGFHVEYYRRIPDDENGRAVFFSDPRKYKPRKPDRLAVLRSQFYLLDSTAREMTHPQNGAVVITYAQKVEPDRVDRKIGKELYAMDEYLPLRIRAHHLVHPPWYFRHFQPVQAYIMGRRNRIRFRVHTGSRTLVLESLKDFGLITCHLPAALGGKWEIMNIDDWIRRRRKAGL
;
A
#
# COMPACT_ATOMS: atom_id res chain seq x y z
N ALA A 1 9.80 -25.05 -4.73
CA ALA A 1 10.30 -23.68 -4.44
C ALA A 1 10.85 -23.67 -3.02
N PRO A 2 11.99 -23.02 -2.77
CA PRO A 2 12.53 -22.86 -1.41
C PRO A 2 11.47 -22.23 -0.49
N ARG A 3 11.45 -22.65 0.78
CA ARG A 3 10.51 -22.13 1.77
C ARG A 3 11.03 -20.78 2.26
N PHE A 4 10.18 -19.75 2.30
CA PHE A 4 10.44 -18.53 3.04
C PHE A 4 10.15 -18.82 4.52
N THR A 5 11.15 -18.68 5.37
CA THR A 5 11.18 -19.05 6.78
C THR A 5 11.33 -17.80 7.65
N ALA A 6 11.11 -17.95 8.96
CA ALA A 6 11.41 -16.87 9.91
C ALA A 6 12.88 -16.44 9.88
N GLU A 7 13.79 -17.34 9.46
CA GLU A 7 15.19 -17.01 9.27
C GLU A 7 15.38 -16.11 8.04
N ASP A 8 14.66 -16.37 6.94
CA ASP A 8 14.72 -15.51 5.75
C ASP A 8 14.20 -14.10 6.06
N GLU A 9 13.13 -13.99 6.87
CA GLU A 9 12.64 -12.70 7.36
C GLU A 9 13.70 -12.00 8.23
N ARG A 10 14.35 -12.73 9.14
CA ARG A 10 15.43 -12.19 9.99
C ARG A 10 16.61 -11.71 9.15
N VAL A 11 17.02 -12.48 8.14
CA VAL A 11 18.09 -12.12 7.22
C VAL A 11 17.72 -10.87 6.43
N GLU A 12 16.51 -10.82 5.87
CA GLU A 12 16.03 -9.63 5.14
C GLU A 12 15.99 -8.38 6.03
N SER A 13 15.55 -8.50 7.28
CA SER A 13 15.53 -7.41 8.26
C SER A 13 16.93 -7.01 8.73
N SER A 14 17.85 -7.96 8.87
CA SER A 14 19.24 -7.68 9.28
C SER A 14 20.00 -6.87 8.23
N GLY A 15 19.64 -7.02 6.96
CA GLY A 15 20.21 -6.24 5.86
C GLY A 15 19.59 -4.86 5.67
N MET A 16 18.56 -4.49 6.46
CA MET A 16 17.95 -3.18 6.38
C MET A 16 18.76 -2.13 7.13
N SER A 17 18.92 -0.95 6.53
CA SER A 17 19.36 0.22 7.27
C SER A 17 18.34 0.59 8.36
N GLU A 18 18.75 1.37 9.35
CA GLU A 18 17.86 1.87 10.40
C GLU A 18 16.71 2.69 9.80
N ALA A 19 17.01 3.59 8.88
CA ALA A 19 16.02 4.38 8.14
C ALA A 19 15.03 3.50 7.36
N GLU A 20 15.48 2.41 6.72
CA GLU A 20 14.58 1.45 6.07
C GLU A 20 13.64 0.78 7.07
N ARG A 21 14.14 0.38 8.26
CA ARG A 21 13.32 -0.25 9.31
C ARG A 21 12.30 0.72 9.89
N GLU A 22 12.70 1.96 10.14
CA GLU A 22 11.80 3.02 10.60
C GLU A 22 10.70 3.29 9.57
N ALA A 23 11.03 3.39 8.29
CA ALA A 23 10.06 3.56 7.21
C ALA A 23 9.07 2.38 7.13
N VAL A 24 9.55 1.14 7.28
CA VAL A 24 8.67 -0.05 7.31
C VAL A 24 7.76 -0.03 8.55
N ASN A 25 8.29 0.35 9.71
CA ASN A 25 7.47 0.47 10.92
C ASN A 25 6.43 1.58 10.80
N ALA A 26 6.79 2.73 10.22
CA ALA A 26 5.86 3.81 9.91
C ALA A 26 4.76 3.34 8.96
N ASP A 27 5.13 2.55 7.94
CA ASP A 27 4.18 1.97 6.99
C ASP A 27 3.19 1.03 7.67
N LEU A 28 3.64 0.21 8.61
CA LEU A 28 2.80 -0.77 9.31
C LEU A 28 1.91 -0.12 10.36
N TYR A 29 2.49 0.68 11.25
CA TYR A 29 1.83 1.15 12.47
C TYR A 29 1.33 2.60 12.37
N GLY A 30 1.66 3.30 11.29
CA GLY A 30 1.39 4.73 11.11
C GLY A 30 2.48 5.60 11.74
N THR A 31 2.55 6.85 11.29
CA THR A 31 3.56 7.84 11.75
C THR A 31 3.32 8.30 13.19
N ASN A 32 2.07 8.28 13.66
CA ASN A 32 1.72 8.63 15.04
C ASN A 32 2.24 7.61 16.07
N ALA A 33 2.37 6.34 15.68
CA ALA A 33 2.88 5.29 16.57
C ALA A 33 4.35 5.51 16.95
N ILE A 34 5.15 6.14 16.09
CA ILE A 34 6.57 6.41 16.32
C ILE A 34 6.76 7.52 17.37
N ARG A 35 5.87 8.52 17.40
CA ARG A 35 5.96 9.64 18.35
C ARG A 35 5.53 9.30 19.78
N CYS A 36 4.74 8.25 19.96
CA CYS A 36 4.21 7.88 21.28
C CYS A 36 5.08 6.91 22.09
N ASN A 37 6.32 6.61 21.67
CA ASN A 37 7.19 5.71 22.42
C ASN A 37 8.62 6.24 22.66
N PRO A 38 8.82 7.35 23.39
CA PRO A 38 10.17 7.82 23.73
C PRO A 38 10.80 7.08 24.92
N ALA A 39 10.09 6.17 25.62
CA ALA A 39 10.62 5.56 26.85
C ALA A 39 10.15 4.12 27.07
N GLY A 40 11.07 3.18 26.82
CA GLY A 40 11.27 1.96 27.61
C GLY A 40 10.06 1.09 27.96
N ARG A 41 9.75 0.09 27.13
CA ARG A 41 9.21 -1.18 27.64
C ARG A 41 10.36 -2.03 28.15
N GLY A 42 10.72 -1.81 29.41
CA GLY A 42 11.63 -2.66 30.16
C GLY A 42 11.08 -4.08 30.30
N ASN A 43 11.98 -5.05 30.12
CA ASN A 43 11.80 -6.45 30.49
C ASN A 43 11.29 -6.56 31.93
N SER A 44 10.07 -7.06 32.11
CA SER A 44 9.55 -7.47 33.42
C SER A 44 10.07 -8.87 33.78
N SER A 45 11.35 -8.95 34.15
CA SER A 45 11.86 -10.06 34.97
C SER A 45 12.29 -9.52 36.32
N GLY A 46 11.43 -9.69 37.32
CA GLY A 46 11.65 -9.22 38.68
C GLY A 46 12.82 -9.94 39.35
N ARG A 47 13.77 -9.16 39.87
CA ARG A 47 14.59 -9.53 41.03
C ARG A 47 15.05 -8.25 41.74
N ARG A 48 14.39 -7.94 42.86
CA ARG A 48 14.79 -6.88 43.78
C ARG A 48 16.09 -7.28 44.49
N ARG A 49 17.07 -6.38 44.50
CA ARG A 49 18.14 -6.31 45.51
C ARG A 49 18.24 -4.86 46.02
N PRO A 50 18.64 -4.66 47.28
CA PRO A 50 18.57 -3.36 47.93
C PRO A 50 19.73 -2.46 47.53
N VAL A 51 19.42 -1.17 47.55
CA VAL A 51 20.28 -0.01 47.29
C VAL A 51 21.19 0.21 48.50
N SER A 52 22.49 0.37 48.24
CA SER A 52 23.42 1.07 49.14
C SER A 52 23.75 2.43 48.51
N GLU A 53 23.49 3.46 49.30
CA GLU A 53 23.89 4.85 49.09
C GLU A 53 25.42 4.95 49.10
N GLU A 54 25.99 5.71 48.16
CA GLU A 54 27.26 6.40 48.39
C GLU A 54 27.39 7.59 47.43
N ASP A 55 27.60 8.76 48.05
CA ASP A 55 27.96 10.04 47.48
C ASP A 55 29.28 9.97 46.70
N SER A 56 29.38 10.72 45.59
CA SER A 56 30.56 11.53 45.32
C SER A 56 30.35 12.46 44.13
N SER A 57 30.34 13.74 44.48
CA SER A 57 30.52 14.90 43.62
C SER A 57 31.81 14.84 42.81
N SER A 58 31.73 15.04 41.49
CA SER A 58 32.82 15.64 40.72
C SER A 58 32.26 16.46 39.56
N GLU A 59 32.39 17.79 39.71
CA GLU A 59 32.19 18.77 38.65
C GLU A 59 33.35 18.63 37.65
N SER A 60 33.05 18.19 36.44
CA SER A 60 33.97 18.16 35.30
C SER A 60 33.42 19.08 34.22
N SER A 61 33.95 20.29 34.17
CA SER A 61 33.75 21.29 33.14
C SER A 61 34.30 20.79 31.80
N ASN A 62 33.41 20.35 30.91
CA ASN A 62 33.75 20.09 29.51
C ASN A 62 33.72 21.41 28.72
N PRO A 63 34.74 21.69 27.89
CA PRO A 63 34.75 22.85 27.03
C PRO A 63 33.69 22.71 25.94
N ALA A 64 32.97 23.81 25.70
CA ALA A 64 32.03 23.98 24.61
C ALA A 64 32.75 23.71 23.28
N LEU A 65 32.44 22.57 22.68
CA LEU A 65 32.65 22.34 21.26
C LEU A 65 31.54 23.11 20.56
N GLU A 66 31.95 24.17 19.84
CA GLU A 66 31.12 24.84 18.85
C GLU A 66 30.87 23.81 17.75
N ASP A 67 29.77 23.07 17.87
CA ASP A 67 29.24 22.23 16.81
C ASP A 67 28.82 23.19 15.68
N ASP A 68 29.69 23.30 14.67
CA ASP A 68 29.33 23.78 13.35
C ASP A 68 28.24 22.84 12.81
N ASP A 69 26.99 23.14 13.19
CA ASP A 69 25.76 22.59 12.65
C ASP A 69 25.74 22.95 11.17
N GLU A 70 26.45 22.15 10.35
CA GLU A 70 26.33 22.10 8.91
C GLU A 70 24.87 21.80 8.62
N GLY A 71 24.09 22.89 8.58
CA GLY A 71 22.66 22.89 8.49
C GLY A 71 22.24 21.91 7.43
N SER A 72 21.69 20.78 7.90
CA SER A 72 21.07 19.76 7.07
C SER A 72 19.98 20.45 6.27
N CYS A 73 20.40 20.93 5.10
CA CYS A 73 19.58 21.59 4.12
C CYS A 73 18.75 20.50 3.46
N SER A 74 17.83 19.93 4.25
CA SER A 74 16.65 19.24 3.76
C SER A 74 15.77 20.30 3.10
N SER A 75 16.28 20.88 2.00
CA SER A 75 15.51 21.69 1.08
C SER A 75 14.40 20.78 0.58
N THR A 76 13.21 21.00 1.09
CA THR A 76 12.02 20.39 0.53
C THR A 76 11.84 21.05 -0.83
N TRP A 77 12.24 20.35 -1.88
CA TRP A 77 12.05 20.84 -3.24
C TRP A 77 10.57 21.16 -3.42
N SER A 78 10.27 22.32 -4.01
CA SER A 78 8.89 22.62 -4.36
C SER A 78 8.37 21.57 -5.34
N ILE A 79 7.05 21.38 -5.34
CA ILE A 79 6.42 20.41 -6.25
C ILE A 79 6.71 20.79 -7.71
N GLU A 80 6.83 22.08 -8.01
CA GLU A 80 7.18 22.62 -9.32
C GLU A 80 8.58 22.18 -9.75
N CYS A 81 9.60 22.31 -8.90
CA CYS A 81 10.95 21.84 -9.22
C CYS A 81 11.01 20.32 -9.44
N ARG A 82 10.21 19.56 -8.66
CA ARG A 82 10.10 18.10 -8.85
C ARG A 82 9.44 17.74 -10.19
N LEU A 83 8.43 18.50 -10.60
CA LEU A 83 7.76 18.34 -11.88
C LEU A 83 8.70 18.68 -13.05
N GLU A 84 9.44 19.78 -12.98
CA GLU A 84 10.45 20.14 -13.99
C GLU A 84 11.51 19.03 -14.13
N ALA A 85 12.06 18.55 -13.02
CA ALA A 85 13.00 17.44 -13.02
C ALA A 85 12.41 16.14 -13.60
N MET A 86 11.09 15.92 -13.42
CA MET A 86 10.40 14.76 -14.00
C MET A 86 10.30 14.87 -15.51
N GLU A 87 10.04 16.06 -16.05
CA GLU A 87 10.05 16.29 -17.50
C GLU A 87 11.43 16.00 -18.10
N GLU A 88 12.50 16.48 -17.47
CA GLU A 88 13.87 16.17 -17.88
C GLU A 88 14.18 14.67 -17.82
N ALA A 89 13.69 13.98 -16.78
CA ALA A 89 13.82 12.53 -16.68
C ALA A 89 13.03 11.80 -17.79
N LEU A 90 11.83 12.25 -18.13
CA LEU A 90 11.04 11.69 -19.22
C LEU A 90 11.76 11.80 -20.57
N LEU A 91 12.49 12.90 -20.82
CA LEU A 91 13.30 13.06 -22.03
C LEU A 91 14.39 11.98 -22.16
N ARG A 92 14.97 11.54 -21.03
CA ARG A 92 16.02 10.50 -20.98
C ARG A 92 15.50 9.07 -21.15
N ILE A 93 14.20 8.83 -20.93
CA ILE A 93 13.61 7.48 -21.11
C ILE A 93 13.52 7.15 -22.61
N PRO A 94 14.00 5.97 -23.06
CA PRO A 94 13.89 5.53 -24.45
C PRO A 94 12.45 5.56 -24.96
N THR A 95 12.26 5.97 -26.22
CA THR A 95 10.95 6.15 -26.86
C THR A 95 10.06 4.91 -26.73
N GLU A 96 10.63 3.72 -26.87
CA GLU A 96 9.89 2.45 -26.78
C GLU A 96 9.27 2.25 -25.40
N LYS A 97 9.96 2.68 -24.33
CA LYS A 97 9.50 2.55 -22.94
C LYS A 97 8.48 3.60 -22.53
N LYS A 98 8.31 4.67 -23.31
CA LYS A 98 7.31 5.73 -23.07
C LYS A 98 6.29 5.86 -24.20
N ALA A 99 6.22 4.88 -25.11
CA ALA A 99 5.35 4.94 -26.29
C ALA A 99 3.86 5.13 -25.93
N ALA A 100 3.37 4.43 -24.89
CA ALA A 100 2.00 4.58 -24.41
C ALA A 100 1.72 5.98 -23.83
N LEU A 101 2.68 6.56 -23.11
CA LEU A 101 2.60 7.93 -22.59
C LEU A 101 2.60 8.95 -23.73
N ILE A 102 3.49 8.84 -24.72
CA ILE A 102 3.51 9.73 -25.90
C ILE A 102 2.16 9.71 -26.63
N HIS A 103 1.57 8.53 -26.77
CA HIS A 103 0.24 8.41 -27.38
C HIS A 103 -0.83 9.10 -26.52
N ALA A 104 -0.80 8.92 -25.20
CA ALA A 104 -1.69 9.60 -24.27
C ALA A 104 -1.54 11.13 -24.33
N GLU A 105 -0.31 11.64 -24.45
CA GLU A 105 -0.03 13.09 -24.59
C GLU A 105 -0.65 13.65 -25.88
N THR A 106 -0.74 12.81 -26.92
CA THR A 106 -1.35 13.21 -28.19
C THR A 106 -2.88 13.15 -28.15
N VAL A 107 -3.46 12.08 -27.58
CA VAL A 107 -4.90 11.80 -27.68
C VAL A 107 -5.70 12.37 -26.51
N CYS A 108 -5.13 12.35 -25.30
CA CYS A 108 -5.82 12.75 -24.08
C CYS A 108 -4.89 13.48 -23.09
N PRO A 109 -4.23 14.60 -23.49
CA PRO A 109 -3.27 15.29 -22.63
C PRO A 109 -3.88 15.76 -21.31
N HIS A 110 -5.18 16.09 -21.30
CA HIS A 110 -5.92 16.52 -20.11
C HIS A 110 -6.11 15.43 -19.06
N LEU A 111 -5.87 14.15 -19.38
CA LEU A 111 -5.92 13.03 -18.42
C LEU A 111 -4.55 12.73 -17.79
N ILE A 112 -3.49 13.42 -18.21
CA ILE A 112 -2.14 13.20 -17.69
C ILE A 112 -1.92 14.10 -16.50
N GLU A 113 -2.00 13.51 -15.31
CA GLU A 113 -1.75 14.21 -14.06
C GLU A 113 -0.43 13.75 -13.46
N LYS A 114 0.63 14.53 -13.68
CA LYS A 114 1.99 14.20 -13.20
C LYS A 114 2.12 14.43 -11.69
N ARG A 115 1.44 15.45 -11.16
CA ARG A 115 1.52 15.89 -9.75
C ARG A 115 1.18 14.80 -8.74
N ILE A 116 0.18 13.98 -9.03
CA ILE A 116 -0.33 12.95 -8.11
C ILE A 116 0.73 11.91 -7.73
N PHE A 117 1.70 11.63 -8.62
CA PHE A 117 2.80 10.69 -8.34
C PHE A 117 3.72 11.17 -7.23
N PHE A 118 3.81 12.49 -7.02
CA PHE A 118 4.59 13.10 -5.96
C PHE A 118 3.78 13.36 -4.70
N GLU A 119 2.48 13.66 -4.82
CA GLU A 119 1.59 13.92 -3.68
C GLU A 119 1.25 12.64 -2.90
N CYS A 120 1.17 11.50 -3.58
CA CYS A 120 0.92 10.20 -2.94
C CYS A 120 2.16 9.55 -2.34
N ASP A 121 3.31 10.21 -2.50
CA ASP A 121 4.57 9.80 -1.95
C ASP A 121 4.93 10.62 -0.70
N ASP A 122 5.75 10.08 0.19
CA ASP A 122 6.18 10.75 1.42
C ASP A 122 7.36 11.73 1.22
N GLY A 123 7.55 12.20 -0.01
CA GLY A 123 8.62 13.12 -0.40
C GLY A 123 9.94 12.44 -0.73
N THR A 124 9.97 11.10 -0.77
CA THR A 124 11.17 10.30 -1.04
C THR A 124 11.31 9.88 -2.50
N LEU A 125 10.23 9.99 -3.30
CA LEU A 125 10.21 9.62 -4.70
C LEU A 125 10.96 10.66 -5.54
N ASP A 126 12.09 10.24 -6.07
CA ASP A 126 12.87 11.03 -7.02
C ASP A 126 12.14 11.18 -8.36
N ALA A 127 12.50 12.22 -9.10
CA ALA A 127 11.87 12.56 -10.38
C ALA A 127 12.04 11.47 -11.45
N GLU A 128 13.14 10.71 -11.41
CA GLU A 128 13.40 9.64 -12.38
C GLU A 128 12.51 8.43 -12.12
N THR A 129 12.31 8.07 -10.85
CA THR A 129 11.37 7.02 -10.47
C THR A 129 9.94 7.47 -10.77
N ALA A 130 9.55 8.71 -10.48
CA ALA A 130 8.22 9.23 -10.85
C ALA A 130 7.98 9.18 -12.37
N ALA A 131 8.96 9.60 -13.19
CA ALA A 131 8.89 9.51 -14.65
C ALA A 131 8.68 8.06 -15.14
N ARG A 132 9.45 7.10 -14.59
CA ARG A 132 9.27 5.67 -14.89
C ARG A 132 7.88 5.16 -14.49
N LYS A 133 7.39 5.55 -13.30
CA LYS A 133 6.05 5.17 -12.83
C LYS A 133 4.97 5.67 -13.77
N LEU A 134 5.06 6.93 -14.23
CA LEU A 134 4.10 7.49 -15.18
C LEU A 134 4.11 6.74 -16.52
N CYS A 135 5.28 6.38 -17.04
CA CYS A 135 5.37 5.56 -18.26
C CYS A 135 4.70 4.19 -18.05
N LEU A 136 5.03 3.49 -16.96
CA LEU A 136 4.45 2.19 -16.62
C LEU A 136 2.93 2.27 -16.37
N TYR A 137 2.44 3.37 -15.79
CA TYR A 137 1.00 3.61 -15.61
C TYR A 137 0.25 3.53 -16.94
N TRP A 138 0.74 4.26 -17.95
CA TRP A 138 0.11 4.29 -19.26
C TRP A 138 0.32 2.99 -20.04
N GLU A 139 1.46 2.33 -19.90
CA GLU A 139 1.69 0.99 -20.43
C GLU A 139 0.68 -0.02 -19.86
N LYS A 140 0.50 -0.04 -18.53
CA LYS A 140 -0.45 -0.92 -17.84
C LYS A 140 -1.89 -0.58 -18.17
N ARG A 141 -2.22 0.70 -18.34
CA ARG A 141 -3.54 1.13 -18.80
C ARG A 141 -3.80 0.61 -20.22
N LEU A 142 -2.82 0.69 -21.13
CA LEU A 142 -2.93 0.12 -22.47
C LEU A 142 -3.08 -1.42 -22.43
N GLU A 143 -2.30 -2.10 -21.59
CA GLU A 143 -2.34 -3.56 -21.40
C GLU A 143 -3.73 -4.02 -20.91
N PHE A 144 -4.29 -3.38 -19.89
CA PHE A 144 -5.52 -3.86 -19.24
C PHE A 144 -6.79 -3.44 -19.98
N PHE A 145 -6.81 -2.24 -20.57
CA PHE A 145 -8.00 -1.67 -21.19
C PHE A 145 -8.05 -1.85 -22.71
N GLY A 146 -6.90 -2.06 -23.34
CA GLY A 146 -6.77 -2.11 -24.79
C GLY A 146 -6.75 -0.72 -25.44
N PRO A 147 -6.38 -0.62 -26.72
CA PRO A 147 -6.15 0.64 -27.41
C PRO A 147 -7.39 1.54 -27.50
N GLU A 148 -8.59 0.96 -27.51
CA GLU A 148 -9.84 1.71 -27.64
C GLU A 148 -10.28 2.39 -26.34
N ARG A 149 -9.89 1.84 -25.17
CA ARG A 149 -10.39 2.27 -23.86
C ARG A 149 -9.32 2.88 -22.97
N ALA A 150 -8.04 2.58 -23.21
CA ALA A 150 -6.94 3.05 -22.38
C ALA A 150 -6.82 4.57 -22.31
N PHE A 151 -7.31 5.30 -23.31
CA PHE A 151 -7.22 6.76 -23.41
C PHE A 151 -8.54 7.47 -23.12
N LEU A 152 -9.58 6.74 -22.70
CA LEU A 152 -10.84 7.31 -22.21
C LEU A 152 -10.72 7.67 -20.72
N PRO A 153 -11.47 8.64 -20.18
CA PRO A 153 -11.53 8.91 -18.75
C PRO A 153 -11.72 7.61 -17.94
N LEU A 154 -10.96 7.45 -16.85
CA LEU A 154 -11.00 6.24 -16.02
C LEU A 154 -12.24 6.28 -15.11
N THR A 155 -13.42 6.18 -15.73
CA THR A 155 -14.71 6.27 -15.06
C THR A 155 -15.63 5.12 -15.47
N LEU A 156 -16.73 4.92 -14.71
CA LEU A 156 -17.72 3.87 -15.00
C LEU A 156 -18.46 4.04 -16.32
N ASP A 157 -18.46 5.24 -16.90
CA ASP A 157 -19.05 5.53 -18.21
C ASP A 157 -17.98 5.71 -19.31
N GLY A 158 -16.70 5.74 -18.93
CA GLY A 158 -15.54 5.83 -19.82
C GLY A 158 -14.86 4.48 -20.01
N ALA A 159 -13.60 4.37 -19.57
CA ALA A 159 -12.78 3.18 -19.77
C ALA A 159 -13.37 1.89 -19.16
N LEU A 160 -14.26 2.00 -18.16
CA LEU A 160 -14.88 0.86 -17.46
C LEU A 160 -16.34 0.62 -17.87
N ARG A 161 -16.84 1.26 -18.93
CA ARG A 161 -18.24 1.15 -19.37
C ARG A 161 -18.74 -0.29 -19.55
N GLU A 162 -17.84 -1.21 -19.90
CA GLU A 162 -18.14 -2.62 -20.17
C GLU A 162 -17.75 -3.54 -19.00
N ASP A 163 -17.31 -2.98 -17.87
CA ASP A 163 -16.69 -3.68 -16.75
C ASP A 163 -17.54 -3.73 -15.48
N GLU A 164 -18.85 -3.46 -15.57
CA GLU A 164 -19.77 -3.55 -14.43
C GLU A 164 -19.64 -4.89 -13.70
N THR A 165 -19.50 -5.98 -14.45
CA THR A 165 -19.31 -7.34 -13.92
C THR A 165 -18.07 -7.48 -13.03
N GLY A 166 -17.02 -6.70 -13.27
CA GLY A 166 -15.81 -6.68 -12.44
C GLY A 166 -16.08 -6.14 -11.04
N PHE A 167 -16.96 -5.15 -10.92
CA PHE A 167 -17.38 -4.56 -9.63
C PHE A 167 -18.42 -5.39 -8.89
N HIS A 168 -19.28 -6.11 -9.60
CA HIS A 168 -20.24 -7.03 -8.97
C HIS A 168 -19.58 -8.24 -8.30
N VAL A 169 -18.28 -8.46 -8.54
CA VAL A 169 -17.51 -9.34 -7.69
C VAL A 169 -17.26 -8.59 -6.37
N GLU A 170 -18.03 -8.93 -5.34
CA GLU A 170 -17.85 -8.52 -3.93
C GLU A 170 -16.45 -8.79 -3.33
N TYR A 171 -15.51 -9.22 -4.17
CA TYR A 171 -14.13 -9.61 -3.95
C TYR A 171 -13.25 -8.47 -3.46
N TYR A 172 -13.34 -7.25 -3.98
CA TYR A 172 -12.41 -6.16 -3.63
C TYR A 172 -13.16 -4.83 -3.51
N ARG A 173 -12.97 -4.10 -2.41
CA ARG A 173 -13.66 -2.82 -2.17
C ARG A 173 -12.88 -1.92 -1.23
N ARG A 174 -13.12 -0.62 -1.31
CA ARG A 174 -12.72 0.33 -0.28
C ARG A 174 -13.71 0.28 0.89
N ILE A 175 -13.19 0.25 2.12
CA ILE A 175 -13.94 0.38 3.37
C ILE A 175 -13.52 1.70 4.06
N PRO A 176 -14.09 2.08 5.21
CA PRO A 176 -13.66 3.28 5.91
C PRO A 176 -12.16 3.28 6.18
N ASP A 177 -11.56 4.46 6.09
CA ASP A 177 -10.13 4.67 6.35
C ASP A 177 -9.79 4.27 7.79
N ASP A 178 -8.53 3.93 8.04
CA ASP A 178 -8.09 3.53 9.38
C ASP A 178 -7.84 4.73 10.30
N GLU A 179 -7.47 4.48 11.57
CA GLU A 179 -7.20 5.55 12.54
C GLU A 179 -6.00 6.45 12.16
N ASN A 180 -5.15 6.00 11.24
CA ASN A 180 -4.03 6.76 10.73
C ASN A 180 -4.37 7.52 9.44
N GLY A 181 -5.64 7.52 9.02
CA GLY A 181 -6.10 8.17 7.79
C GLY A 181 -5.56 7.52 6.52
N ARG A 182 -5.20 6.23 6.57
CA ARG A 182 -4.83 5.44 5.39
C ARG A 182 -6.09 4.87 4.77
N ALA A 183 -6.15 4.86 3.45
CA ALA A 183 -7.25 4.20 2.76
C ALA A 183 -7.20 2.68 3.03
N VAL A 184 -8.35 2.06 3.28
CA VAL A 184 -8.40 0.61 3.55
C VAL A 184 -9.15 -0.12 2.45
N PHE A 185 -8.50 -1.12 1.86
CA PHE A 185 -9.11 -2.04 0.92
C PHE A 185 -9.38 -3.38 1.58
N PHE A 186 -10.57 -3.91 1.38
CA PHE A 186 -10.99 -5.21 1.86
C PHE A 186 -11.17 -6.17 0.69
N SER A 187 -10.47 -7.31 0.76
CA SER A 187 -10.52 -8.40 -0.18
C SER A 187 -11.14 -9.65 0.43
N ASP A 188 -12.15 -10.24 -0.19
CA ASP A 188 -12.76 -11.52 0.19
C ASP A 188 -12.72 -12.52 -0.99
N PRO A 189 -11.64 -13.32 -1.11
CA PRO A 189 -11.49 -14.30 -2.18
C PRO A 189 -12.58 -15.38 -2.25
N ARG A 190 -13.42 -15.56 -1.23
CA ARG A 190 -14.54 -16.50 -1.30
C ARG A 190 -15.67 -16.00 -2.18
N LYS A 191 -15.79 -14.67 -2.29
CA LYS A 191 -16.78 -14.02 -3.14
C LYS A 191 -16.38 -14.05 -4.61
N TYR A 192 -15.11 -14.33 -4.88
CA TYR A 192 -14.64 -14.60 -6.23
C TYR A 192 -15.24 -15.92 -6.75
N LYS A 193 -15.96 -15.87 -7.87
CA LYS A 193 -16.57 -17.04 -8.52
C LYS A 193 -15.79 -17.38 -9.80
N PRO A 194 -14.75 -18.23 -9.73
CA PRO A 194 -13.74 -18.40 -10.77
C PRO A 194 -14.20 -19.24 -11.98
N ARG A 195 -15.49 -19.52 -12.18
CA ARG A 195 -15.91 -20.43 -13.26
C ARG A 195 -15.60 -19.91 -14.67
N LYS A 196 -15.37 -18.60 -14.85
CA LYS A 196 -14.56 -17.92 -15.90
C LYS A 196 -14.71 -16.37 -15.77
N PRO A 197 -14.35 -15.75 -14.63
CA PRO A 197 -14.32 -14.30 -14.55
C PRO A 197 -13.27 -13.78 -15.54
N ASP A 198 -13.60 -12.72 -16.25
CA ASP A 198 -12.61 -11.99 -17.04
C ASP A 198 -11.57 -11.43 -16.07
N ARG A 199 -10.37 -12.02 -16.09
CA ARG A 199 -9.24 -11.56 -15.25
C ARG A 199 -8.96 -10.09 -15.48
N LEU A 200 -9.09 -9.63 -16.72
CA LEU A 200 -8.83 -8.24 -17.05
C LEU A 200 -9.93 -7.35 -16.48
N ALA A 201 -11.20 -7.75 -16.47
CA ALA A 201 -12.26 -6.99 -15.80
C ALA A 201 -11.97 -6.81 -14.30
N VAL A 202 -11.46 -7.86 -13.63
CA VAL A 202 -11.05 -7.78 -12.23
C VAL A 202 -9.86 -6.82 -12.05
N LEU A 203 -8.83 -6.94 -12.88
CA LEU A 203 -7.66 -6.04 -12.81
C LEU A 203 -8.04 -4.58 -13.14
N ARG A 204 -8.90 -4.34 -14.12
CA ARG A 204 -9.43 -3.01 -14.46
C ARG A 204 -10.20 -2.40 -13.30
N SER A 205 -11.07 -3.19 -12.63
CA SER A 205 -11.82 -2.72 -11.47
C SER A 205 -10.91 -2.36 -10.28
N GLN A 206 -9.84 -3.12 -10.04
CA GLN A 206 -8.85 -2.81 -9.01
C GLN A 206 -7.99 -1.60 -9.36
N PHE A 207 -7.54 -1.52 -10.62
CA PHE A 207 -6.82 -0.36 -11.14
C PHE A 207 -7.63 0.92 -10.91
N TYR A 208 -8.92 0.90 -11.28
CA TYR A 208 -9.85 1.98 -11.03
C TYR A 208 -9.96 2.33 -9.55
N LEU A 209 -10.25 1.35 -8.69
CA LEU A 209 -10.44 1.59 -7.26
C LEU A 209 -9.22 2.22 -6.61
N LEU A 210 -8.01 1.79 -6.99
CA LEU A 210 -6.77 2.31 -6.44
C LEU A 210 -6.44 3.70 -6.99
N ASP A 211 -6.56 3.90 -8.31
CA ASP A 211 -6.35 5.21 -8.96
C ASP A 211 -7.32 6.27 -8.44
N SER A 212 -8.62 5.95 -8.41
CA SER A 212 -9.63 6.88 -7.94
C SER A 212 -9.48 7.18 -6.45
N THR A 213 -9.08 6.19 -5.65
CA THR A 213 -8.81 6.42 -4.23
C THR A 213 -7.64 7.37 -4.04
N ALA A 214 -6.53 7.22 -4.78
CA ALA A 214 -5.40 8.14 -4.69
C ALA A 214 -5.82 9.61 -4.91
N ARG A 215 -6.75 9.83 -5.84
CA ARG A 215 -7.29 11.15 -6.22
C ARG A 215 -8.24 11.75 -5.19
N GLU A 216 -8.92 10.89 -4.44
CA GLU A 216 -9.98 11.28 -3.49
C GLU A 216 -9.48 11.37 -2.06
N MET A 217 -8.27 10.89 -1.78
CA MET A 217 -7.69 10.93 -0.44
C MET A 217 -7.41 12.38 -0.02
N THR A 218 -7.87 12.75 1.18
CA THR A 218 -7.52 14.04 1.80
C THR A 218 -6.02 14.14 2.09
N HIS A 219 -5.39 13.01 2.40
CA HIS A 219 -3.98 12.90 2.74
C HIS A 219 -3.34 11.75 1.95
N PRO A 220 -3.11 11.94 0.63
CA PRO A 220 -2.62 10.88 -0.26
C PRO A 220 -1.30 10.26 0.22
N GLN A 221 -0.46 11.04 0.90
CA GLN A 221 0.80 10.58 1.50
C GLN A 221 0.60 9.51 2.57
N ASN A 222 -0.58 9.38 3.19
CA ASN A 222 -0.84 8.31 4.14
C ASN A 222 -0.81 6.94 3.44
N GLY A 223 -1.13 6.88 2.14
CA GLY A 223 -1.20 5.65 1.37
C GLY A 223 -2.35 4.74 1.79
N ALA A 224 -2.23 3.46 1.47
CA ALA A 224 -3.31 2.49 1.65
C ALA A 224 -2.87 1.19 2.32
N VAL A 225 -3.83 0.50 2.93
CA VAL A 225 -3.69 -0.81 3.56
C VAL A 225 -4.65 -1.79 2.91
N VAL A 226 -4.20 -3.02 2.64
CA VAL A 226 -5.02 -4.07 2.05
C VAL A 226 -5.24 -5.19 3.07
N ILE A 227 -6.50 -5.50 3.37
CA ILE A 227 -6.91 -6.61 4.21
C ILE A 227 -7.46 -7.72 3.31
N THR A 228 -6.88 -8.90 3.36
CA THR A 228 -7.39 -10.10 2.65
C THR A 228 -7.97 -11.09 3.65
N TYR A 229 -9.27 -11.31 3.61
CA TYR A 229 -9.96 -12.28 4.47
C TYR A 229 -9.99 -13.66 3.84
N ALA A 230 -9.09 -14.54 4.30
CA ALA A 230 -8.84 -15.84 3.68
C ALA A 230 -9.54 -17.04 4.37
N GLN A 231 -10.41 -16.79 5.35
CA GLN A 231 -11.02 -17.87 6.13
C GLN A 231 -11.91 -18.77 5.27
N LYS A 232 -11.54 -20.05 5.09
CA LYS A 232 -12.25 -21.02 4.24
C LYS A 232 -12.22 -20.66 2.74
N VAL A 233 -11.22 -19.91 2.29
CA VAL A 233 -10.93 -19.84 0.85
C VAL A 233 -10.59 -21.26 0.36
N GLU A 234 -11.00 -21.59 -0.87
CA GLU A 234 -10.63 -22.84 -1.54
C GLU A 234 -9.38 -22.59 -2.42
N PRO A 235 -8.47 -23.56 -2.60
CA PRO A 235 -7.23 -23.34 -3.36
C PRO A 235 -7.45 -22.89 -4.81
N ASP A 236 -8.53 -23.32 -5.46
CA ASP A 236 -8.91 -22.99 -6.84
C ASP A 236 -9.47 -21.56 -6.99
N ARG A 237 -9.80 -20.89 -5.88
CA ARG A 237 -10.24 -19.49 -5.84
C ARG A 237 -9.06 -18.52 -5.89
N VAL A 238 -7.84 -18.99 -5.70
CA VAL A 238 -6.65 -18.15 -5.66
C VAL A 238 -6.05 -18.02 -7.05
N ASP A 239 -6.34 -16.91 -7.72
CA ASP A 239 -5.71 -16.59 -8.99
C ASP A 239 -4.35 -15.91 -8.78
N ARG A 240 -3.27 -16.68 -9.01
CA ARG A 240 -1.90 -16.20 -8.82
C ARG A 240 -1.51 -15.08 -9.79
N LYS A 241 -2.14 -15.00 -10.97
CA LYS A 241 -1.85 -13.93 -11.94
C LYS A 241 -2.45 -12.61 -11.45
N ILE A 242 -3.69 -12.64 -10.97
CA ILE A 242 -4.31 -11.47 -10.33
C ILE A 242 -3.50 -11.05 -9.10
N GLY A 243 -3.12 -12.00 -8.25
CA GLY A 243 -2.28 -11.71 -7.08
C GLY A 243 -0.95 -11.06 -7.44
N LYS A 244 -0.25 -11.55 -8.48
CA LYS A 244 1.00 -10.96 -8.96
C LYS A 244 0.82 -9.51 -9.40
N GLU A 245 -0.17 -9.23 -10.24
CA GLU A 245 -0.41 -7.86 -10.72
C GLU A 245 -0.84 -6.94 -9.56
N LEU A 246 -1.66 -7.42 -8.62
CA LEU A 246 -2.03 -6.66 -7.42
C LEU A 246 -0.83 -6.23 -6.57
N TYR A 247 0.18 -7.10 -6.42
CA TYR A 247 1.39 -6.73 -5.70
C TYR A 247 2.31 -5.79 -6.46
N ALA A 248 2.19 -5.73 -7.79
CA ALA A 248 2.96 -4.81 -8.62
C ALA A 248 2.25 -3.46 -8.83
N MET A 249 0.99 -3.31 -8.41
CA MET A 249 0.22 -2.08 -8.63
C MET A 249 0.86 -0.84 -8.00
N ASP A 250 1.56 -0.96 -6.86
CA ASP A 250 2.26 0.16 -6.24
C ASP A 250 3.50 0.61 -7.02
N GLU A 251 3.96 -0.17 -8.01
CA GLU A 251 5.08 0.18 -8.90
C GLU A 251 4.65 1.15 -10.00
N TYR A 252 3.37 1.22 -10.35
CA TYR A 252 2.90 2.04 -11.47
C TYR A 252 1.69 2.92 -11.14
N LEU A 253 0.92 2.64 -10.09
CA LEU A 253 -0.12 3.56 -9.63
C LEU A 253 0.46 4.66 -8.74
N PRO A 254 -0.16 5.84 -8.73
CA PRO A 254 0.15 6.89 -7.78
C PRO A 254 -0.50 6.58 -6.42
N LEU A 255 -0.27 5.39 -5.87
CA LEU A 255 -0.75 5.00 -4.55
C LEU A 255 0.26 4.09 -3.88
N ARG A 256 0.68 4.45 -2.67
CA ARG A 256 1.59 3.61 -1.89
C ARG A 256 0.82 2.62 -1.02
N ILE A 257 1.02 1.33 -1.27
CA ILE A 257 0.53 0.30 -0.37
C ILE A 257 1.49 0.18 0.82
N ARG A 258 1.01 0.56 2.00
CA ARG A 258 1.76 0.60 3.25
C ARG A 258 1.79 -0.75 3.94
N ALA A 259 0.70 -1.51 3.88
CA ALA A 259 0.63 -2.83 4.48
C ALA A 259 -0.34 -3.77 3.78
N HIS A 260 -0.05 -5.08 3.87
CA HIS A 260 -0.94 -6.15 3.47
C HIS A 260 -1.21 -7.07 4.65
N HIS A 261 -2.47 -7.18 5.08
CA HIS A 261 -2.89 -8.03 6.18
C HIS A 261 -3.66 -9.24 5.65
N LEU A 262 -3.11 -10.44 5.79
CA LEU A 262 -3.80 -11.69 5.52
C LEU A 262 -4.46 -12.21 6.80
N VAL A 263 -5.78 -12.30 6.79
CA VAL A 263 -6.57 -12.63 7.97
C VAL A 263 -7.19 -14.02 7.85
N HIS A 264 -7.00 -14.84 8.89
CA HIS A 264 -7.47 -16.22 8.97
C HIS A 264 -7.09 -17.08 7.75
N PRO A 265 -5.80 -17.17 7.39
CA PRO A 265 -5.37 -18.05 6.30
C PRO A 265 -5.79 -19.50 6.58
N PRO A 266 -6.16 -20.27 5.54
CA PRO A 266 -6.43 -21.69 5.69
C PRO A 266 -5.14 -22.46 6.01
N TRP A 267 -5.25 -23.63 6.64
CA TRP A 267 -4.08 -24.41 7.08
C TRP A 267 -3.06 -24.68 5.96
N TYR A 268 -3.56 -24.90 4.73
CA TYR A 268 -2.72 -25.21 3.57
C TYR A 268 -1.93 -23.99 3.08
N PHE A 269 -2.28 -22.77 3.51
CA PHE A 269 -1.59 -21.54 3.13
C PHE A 269 -0.10 -21.60 3.46
N ARG A 270 0.28 -22.30 4.53
CA ARG A 270 1.68 -22.54 4.91
C ARG A 270 2.52 -23.16 3.78
N HIS A 271 1.89 -23.92 2.89
CA HIS A 271 2.55 -24.52 1.73
C HIS A 271 2.67 -23.55 0.54
N PHE A 272 1.77 -22.58 0.43
CA PHE A 272 1.75 -21.60 -0.67
C PHE A 272 2.45 -20.29 -0.31
N GLN A 273 2.61 -19.99 0.97
CA GLN A 273 3.26 -18.76 1.46
C GLN A 273 4.63 -18.51 0.81
N PRO A 274 5.54 -19.49 0.64
CA PRO A 274 6.82 -19.22 -0.02
C PRO A 274 6.68 -18.75 -1.47
N VAL A 275 5.72 -19.32 -2.20
CA VAL A 275 5.43 -18.93 -3.59
C VAL A 275 4.87 -17.52 -3.62
N GLN A 276 3.96 -17.19 -2.70
CA GLN A 276 3.42 -15.84 -2.59
C GLN A 276 4.50 -14.82 -2.21
N ALA A 277 5.34 -15.15 -1.22
CA ALA A 277 6.45 -14.30 -0.79
C ALA A 277 7.43 -14.00 -1.94
N TYR A 278 7.71 -15.00 -2.78
CA TYR A 278 8.49 -14.79 -4.01
C TYR A 278 7.80 -13.82 -4.97
N ILE A 279 6.50 -14.00 -5.22
CA ILE A 279 5.70 -13.14 -6.11
C ILE A 279 5.64 -11.69 -5.59
N MET A 280 5.56 -11.48 -4.28
CA MET A 280 5.40 -10.16 -3.65
C MET A 280 6.62 -9.24 -3.79
N GLY A 281 7.82 -9.80 -3.96
CA GLY A 281 9.07 -9.03 -3.89
C GLY A 281 9.41 -8.53 -2.47
N ARG A 282 10.67 -8.11 -2.25
CA ARG A 282 11.18 -7.70 -0.91
C ARG A 282 10.33 -6.60 -0.29
N ARG A 283 9.99 -5.57 -1.06
CA ARG A 283 9.22 -4.40 -0.62
C ARG A 283 7.88 -4.78 0.00
N ASN A 284 7.10 -5.66 -0.63
CA ASN A 284 5.81 -6.06 -0.08
C ASN A 284 5.92 -7.15 0.99
N ARG A 285 6.91 -8.06 0.90
CA ARG A 285 7.13 -9.11 1.92
C ARG A 285 7.28 -8.53 3.32
N ILE A 286 8.09 -7.50 3.46
CA ILE A 286 8.41 -6.89 4.77
C ILE A 286 7.20 -6.14 5.37
N ARG A 287 6.23 -5.78 4.52
CA ARG A 287 4.94 -5.12 4.86
C ARG A 287 3.76 -6.09 4.95
N PHE A 288 4.01 -7.39 4.78
CA PHE A 288 2.99 -8.42 4.83
C PHE A 288 2.83 -8.94 6.25
N ARG A 289 1.60 -8.97 6.77
CA ARG A 289 1.28 -9.46 8.11
C ARG A 289 0.21 -10.53 8.03
N VAL A 290 0.39 -11.59 8.81
CA VAL A 290 -0.52 -12.73 8.85
C VAL A 290 -1.15 -12.82 10.22
N HIS A 291 -2.48 -12.78 10.27
CA HIS A 291 -3.26 -12.82 11.51
C HIS A 291 -4.00 -14.16 11.60
N THR A 292 -3.70 -14.94 12.64
CA THR A 292 -4.30 -16.25 12.91
C THR A 292 -4.88 -16.30 14.33
N GLY A 293 -5.72 -17.29 14.62
CA GLY A 293 -6.35 -17.46 15.93
C GLY A 293 -7.86 -17.26 15.90
N SER A 294 -8.44 -17.00 17.08
CA SER A 294 -9.86 -16.69 17.22
C SER A 294 -10.20 -15.33 16.60
N ARG A 295 -11.48 -15.09 16.31
CA ARG A 295 -11.94 -13.80 15.77
C ARG A 295 -11.55 -12.64 16.69
N THR A 296 -11.70 -12.79 18.00
CA THR A 296 -11.34 -11.77 19.00
C THR A 296 -9.85 -11.45 18.96
N LEU A 297 -8.99 -12.48 18.96
CA LEU A 297 -7.53 -12.29 18.93
C LEU A 297 -7.06 -11.61 17.64
N VAL A 298 -7.67 -11.96 16.49
CA VAL A 298 -7.38 -11.29 15.22
C VAL A 298 -7.80 -9.82 15.27
N LEU A 299 -8.99 -9.51 15.78
CA LEU A 299 -9.45 -8.12 15.90
C LEU A 299 -8.57 -7.31 16.86
N GLU A 300 -8.12 -7.90 17.97
CA GLU A 300 -7.16 -7.28 18.90
C GLU A 300 -5.84 -6.99 18.20
N SER A 301 -5.29 -7.96 17.47
CA SER A 301 -4.05 -7.79 16.71
C SER A 301 -4.15 -6.74 15.60
N LEU A 302 -5.30 -6.59 14.95
CA LEU A 302 -5.49 -5.58 13.90
C LEU A 302 -5.50 -4.15 14.47
N LYS A 303 -5.91 -3.95 15.73
CA LYS A 303 -5.90 -2.62 16.38
C LYS A 303 -4.50 -2.02 16.46
N ASP A 304 -3.47 -2.84 16.65
CA ASP A 304 -2.08 -2.37 16.70
C ASP A 304 -1.68 -1.65 15.39
N PHE A 305 -2.37 -1.93 14.29
CA PHE A 305 -2.18 -1.33 12.98
C PHE A 305 -3.24 -0.25 12.66
N GLY A 306 -3.95 0.29 13.66
CA GLY A 306 -5.00 1.29 13.46
C GLY A 306 -6.30 0.77 12.83
N LEU A 307 -6.41 -0.55 12.62
CA LEU A 307 -7.57 -1.19 11.99
C LEU A 307 -8.63 -1.54 13.04
N ILE A 308 -9.45 -0.56 13.40
CA ILE A 308 -10.43 -0.67 14.48
C ILE A 308 -11.75 -1.33 14.08
N THR A 309 -12.41 -1.91 15.08
CA THR A 309 -13.60 -2.77 14.91
C THR A 309 -14.78 -2.06 14.24
N CYS A 310 -14.97 -0.75 14.47
CA CYS A 310 -16.07 -0.02 13.84
C CYS A 310 -15.89 0.20 12.34
N HIS A 311 -14.65 0.14 11.82
CA HIS A 311 -14.35 0.33 10.40
C HIS A 311 -14.27 -0.99 9.63
N LEU A 312 -14.13 -2.11 10.35
CA LEU A 312 -14.01 -3.43 9.74
C LEU A 312 -15.38 -4.03 9.37
N PRO A 313 -15.46 -4.83 8.29
CA PRO A 313 -16.69 -5.52 7.91
C PRO A 313 -17.16 -6.53 8.95
N ALA A 314 -18.47 -6.75 9.03
CA ALA A 314 -19.08 -7.79 9.87
C ALA A 314 -18.51 -9.20 9.62
N ALA A 315 -18.04 -9.49 8.40
CA ALA A 315 -17.39 -10.75 8.04
C ALA A 315 -16.13 -11.03 8.89
N LEU A 316 -15.40 -9.98 9.31
CA LEU A 316 -14.26 -10.06 10.23
C LEU A 316 -14.66 -9.93 11.71
N GLY A 317 -15.95 -9.73 12.01
CA GLY A 317 -16.43 -9.39 13.35
C GLY A 317 -16.45 -7.89 13.65
N GLY A 318 -16.28 -7.03 12.64
CA GLY A 318 -16.45 -5.59 12.80
C GLY A 318 -17.90 -5.15 12.77
N LYS A 319 -18.12 -3.83 12.79
CA LYS A 319 -19.46 -3.21 12.80
C LYS A 319 -19.80 -2.51 11.48
N TRP A 320 -18.87 -2.42 10.54
CA TRP A 320 -19.13 -1.76 9.28
C TRP A 320 -20.05 -2.62 8.41
N GLU A 321 -21.18 -2.03 8.02
CA GLU A 321 -22.12 -2.62 7.09
C GLU A 321 -21.62 -2.43 5.67
N ILE A 322 -21.58 -3.54 4.93
CA ILE A 322 -21.12 -3.52 3.56
C ILE A 322 -22.15 -2.76 2.72
N MET A 323 -21.71 -1.64 2.13
CA MET A 323 -22.53 -0.86 1.20
C MET A 323 -22.97 -1.75 0.02
N ASN A 324 -24.24 -1.64 -0.35
CA ASN A 324 -24.76 -2.27 -1.56
C ASN A 324 -23.97 -1.78 -2.78
N ILE A 325 -23.46 -2.72 -3.59
CA ILE A 325 -22.60 -2.40 -4.73
C ILE A 325 -23.30 -1.55 -5.79
N ASP A 326 -24.59 -1.75 -6.02
CA ASP A 326 -25.38 -1.00 -7.00
C ASP A 326 -25.55 0.45 -6.56
N ASP A 327 -25.72 0.69 -5.26
CA ASP A 327 -25.75 2.04 -4.71
C ASP A 327 -24.38 2.72 -4.80
N TRP A 328 -23.30 1.98 -4.57
CA TRP A 328 -21.95 2.49 -4.77
C TRP A 328 -21.71 2.88 -6.23
N ILE A 329 -21.97 1.98 -7.19
CA ILE A 329 -21.87 2.23 -8.65
C ILE A 329 -22.68 3.47 -9.04
N ARG A 330 -23.93 3.58 -8.56
CA ARG A 330 -24.80 4.73 -8.85
C ARG A 330 -24.24 6.04 -8.34
N ARG A 331 -23.65 6.04 -7.14
CA ARG A 331 -23.00 7.24 -6.56
C ARG A 331 -21.77 7.65 -7.38
N ARG A 332 -20.95 6.68 -7.83
CA ARG A 332 -19.78 6.93 -8.68
C ARG A 332 -20.19 7.57 -10.01
N ARG A 333 -21.15 6.97 -10.72
CA ARG A 333 -21.72 7.55 -11.95
C ARG A 333 -22.25 8.97 -11.76
N LYS A 334 -23.02 9.19 -10.69
CA LYS A 334 -23.56 10.52 -10.38
C LYS A 334 -22.47 11.56 -10.12
N ALA A 335 -21.32 11.14 -9.58
CA ALA A 335 -20.16 12.00 -9.37
C ALA A 335 -19.30 12.18 -10.64
N GLY A 336 -19.64 11.52 -11.75
CA GLY A 336 -18.81 11.50 -12.97
C GLY A 336 -17.54 10.67 -12.79
N LEU A 337 -17.56 9.72 -11.85
CA LEU A 337 -16.42 8.88 -11.46
C LEU A 337 -16.57 7.45 -11.95
#